data_AF-A0AAQ4CPW1-F1
#
_entry.id   AF-A0AAQ4CPW1-F1
#
_cell.length_a   1.000
_cell.length_b   1.000
_cell.length_c   1.000
_cell.angle_alpha   90.00
_cell.angle_beta   90.00
_cell.angle_gamma   90.00
#
_symmetry.space_group_name_H-M   'P 1'
#
loop_
_entity.id
_entity.type
_entity.pdbx_description
1 polymer ?
#
loop_
_entity_poly.entity_id
_entity_poly.type
_entity_poly.pdbx_seq_one_letter_code
_entity_poly.pdbx_strand_id
1 'polypeptide(L)'
;MTLKNSSEESSNNWIIEKAIQIISKYPLCDSCLGRCFARLGYGLENKERGRSIKILIMLYLDSKIKNHQISDLSVIKEISQNLGNIAEKWFHLYFSEEFQTRKCYICEDEIDNIKHDFMEKSLKILNNMKNRRYVLGVELDENTKKRENRIIQEFGLSYYESIKHEIKREVGKTLAEKGFPPYIENPDVEIVYKLTTKDITVIEKSVKTFYVYNRLSRNVPISSWYSKQKKGLDTLLGKKILFSFSEPSNVRILTEYPLIIQDETRDIIKIEGYNILKVMKIGKKELEVISTSKPTMKKYRVTVYSPRLIEGSIPLYGNIYDVYVNVKSFEELKNEINKLQTEYNAIILSIDLVDIEGKIKRIIETYVKSFNL
;
A
#
# COMPACT_ATOMS: atom_id res chain seq x y z
N MET A 1 -39.96 13.74 12.30
CA MET A 1 -38.77 13.52 13.16
C MET A 1 -38.47 14.83 13.87
N THR A 2 -38.87 14.90 15.13
CA THR A 2 -38.69 16.06 16.01
C THR A 2 -37.22 16.16 16.42
N LEU A 3 -36.56 17.24 16.03
CA LEU A 3 -35.24 17.60 16.56
C LEU A 3 -35.43 17.88 18.06
N LYS A 4 -34.79 17.07 18.90
CA LYS A 4 -34.83 17.21 20.35
C LYS A 4 -34.20 18.55 20.75
N ASN A 5 -34.95 19.35 21.49
CA ASN A 5 -34.42 20.39 22.36
C ASN A 5 -33.71 19.72 23.54
N SER A 6 -32.39 19.90 23.60
CA SER A 6 -31.61 19.76 24.83
C SER A 6 -30.91 21.09 25.08
N SER A 7 -31.13 21.61 26.29
CA SER A 7 -30.57 22.84 26.84
C SER A 7 -29.04 22.87 26.78
N GLU A 8 -28.54 23.59 25.78
CA GLU A 8 -27.28 24.35 25.72
C GLU A 8 -27.30 24.99 24.32
N GLU A 9 -27.29 26.32 24.23
CA GLU A 9 -27.15 27.06 22.97
C GLU A 9 -25.80 26.73 22.32
N SER A 10 -25.69 25.56 21.71
CA SER A 10 -24.59 25.17 20.85
C SER A 10 -24.82 25.83 19.50
N SER A 11 -24.00 26.84 19.20
CA SER A 11 -23.98 27.67 18.00
C SER A 11 -24.63 27.02 16.77
N ASN A 12 -25.80 27.53 16.38
CA ASN A 12 -26.63 27.03 15.27
C ASN A 12 -25.97 27.13 13.87
N ASN A 13 -24.67 27.44 13.76
CA ASN A 13 -23.94 27.41 12.49
C ASN A 13 -22.41 27.22 12.63
N TRP A 14 -21.94 26.17 13.32
CA TRP A 14 -20.50 25.94 13.52
C TRP A 14 -19.66 25.90 12.22
N ILE A 15 -20.25 25.50 11.09
CA ILE A 15 -19.58 25.46 9.77
C ILE A 15 -19.21 26.88 9.34
N ILE A 16 -20.15 27.83 9.39
CA ILE A 16 -19.88 29.20 8.97
C ILE A 16 -18.88 29.87 9.90
N GLU A 17 -19.01 29.65 11.21
CA GLU A 17 -18.10 30.21 12.22
C GLU A 17 -16.68 29.71 12.00
N LYS A 18 -16.53 28.40 11.77
CA LYS A 18 -15.24 27.79 11.47
C LYS A 18 -14.66 28.33 10.15
N ALA A 19 -15.49 28.44 9.11
CA ALA A 19 -15.04 28.95 7.82
C ALA A 19 -14.60 30.43 7.90
N ILE A 20 -15.31 31.26 8.66
CA ILE A 20 -14.92 32.64 8.98
C ILE A 20 -13.58 32.64 9.72
N GLN A 21 -13.42 31.84 10.78
CA GLN A 21 -12.16 31.74 11.53
C GLN A 21 -10.95 31.43 10.62
N ILE A 22 -11.13 30.52 9.66
CA ILE A 22 -10.09 30.16 8.68
C ILE A 22 -9.80 31.34 7.76
N ILE A 23 -10.83 31.90 7.12
CA ILE A 23 -10.68 32.98 6.13
C ILE A 23 -10.20 34.28 6.76
N SER A 24 -10.49 34.56 8.03
CA SER A 24 -9.93 35.73 8.72
C SER A 24 -8.41 35.69 8.82
N LYS A 25 -7.78 34.51 8.73
CA LYS A 25 -6.31 34.36 8.82
C LYS A 25 -5.64 33.98 7.51
N TYR A 26 -6.31 33.19 6.68
CA TYR A 26 -5.71 32.58 5.51
C TYR A 26 -6.56 32.84 4.25
N PRO A 27 -5.99 33.47 3.20
CA PRO A 27 -6.64 33.50 1.90
C PRO A 27 -6.72 32.07 1.35
N LEU A 28 -7.90 31.62 0.92
CA LEU A 28 -8.08 30.29 0.34
C LEU A 28 -8.90 30.35 -0.94
N CYS A 29 -8.46 29.65 -1.98
CA CYS A 29 -9.28 29.42 -3.17
C CYS A 29 -10.47 28.53 -2.84
N ASP A 30 -11.44 28.47 -3.77
CA ASP A 30 -12.68 27.71 -3.59
C ASP A 30 -12.40 26.24 -3.29
N SER A 31 -11.51 25.59 -4.05
CA SER A 31 -11.13 24.20 -3.80
C SER A 31 -10.49 24.01 -2.42
N CYS A 32 -9.57 24.88 -2.01
CA CYS A 32 -8.88 24.73 -0.72
C CYS A 32 -9.79 24.97 0.47
N LEU A 33 -10.72 25.94 0.39
CA LEU A 33 -11.74 26.12 1.43
C LEU A 33 -12.72 24.95 1.45
N GLY A 34 -13.14 24.46 0.28
CA GLY A 34 -14.02 23.29 0.19
C GLY A 34 -13.39 22.03 0.78
N ARG A 35 -12.07 21.83 0.63
CA ARG A 35 -11.34 20.73 1.26
C ARG A 35 -11.47 20.70 2.76
N CYS A 36 -11.59 21.85 3.42
CA CYS A 36 -11.77 21.92 4.88
C CYS A 36 -13.04 21.20 5.36
N PHE A 37 -14.02 21.01 4.47
CA PHE A 37 -15.33 20.42 4.75
C PHE A 37 -15.67 19.29 3.77
N ALA A 38 -14.67 18.70 3.10
CA ALA A 38 -14.87 17.76 1.98
C ALA A 38 -15.71 16.53 2.33
N ARG A 39 -15.69 16.10 3.59
CA ARG A 39 -16.46 14.93 4.07
C ARG A 39 -17.91 15.27 4.42
N LEU A 40 -18.37 16.50 4.17
CA LEU A 40 -19.74 16.96 4.33
C LEU A 40 -20.37 17.26 2.96
N GLY A 41 -21.65 16.93 2.79
CA GLY A 41 -22.36 17.14 1.52
C GLY A 41 -21.83 16.25 0.39
N TYR A 42 -22.32 15.00 0.37
CA TYR A 42 -21.96 14.00 -0.65
C TYR A 42 -22.27 14.49 -2.07
N GLY A 43 -21.42 14.11 -3.03
CA GLY A 43 -21.61 14.43 -4.45
C GLY A 43 -21.06 15.79 -4.90
N LEU A 44 -20.72 16.69 -3.97
CA LEU A 44 -20.19 18.01 -4.31
C LEU A 44 -18.67 17.99 -4.52
N GLU A 45 -18.21 18.71 -5.54
CA GLU A 45 -16.79 19.01 -5.70
C GLU A 45 -16.32 20.02 -4.65
N ASN A 46 -15.03 20.00 -4.31
CA ASN A 46 -14.49 20.95 -3.33
C ASN A 46 -14.60 22.39 -3.84
N LYS A 47 -14.43 22.61 -5.14
CA LYS A 47 -14.59 23.93 -5.75
C LYS A 47 -16.00 24.48 -5.54
N GLU A 48 -17.02 23.67 -5.83
CA GLU A 48 -18.43 24.03 -5.61
C GLU A 48 -18.73 24.27 -4.13
N ARG A 49 -18.24 23.38 -3.25
CA ARG A 49 -18.44 23.48 -1.80
C ARG A 49 -17.82 24.76 -1.24
N GLY A 50 -16.55 25.03 -1.55
CA GLY A 50 -15.87 26.21 -1.05
C GLY A 50 -16.44 27.50 -1.63
N ARG A 51 -16.81 27.51 -2.93
CA ARG A 51 -17.52 28.63 -3.54
C ARG A 51 -18.80 28.93 -2.75
N SER A 52 -19.61 27.92 -2.48
CA SER A 52 -20.87 28.05 -1.71
C SER A 52 -20.63 28.60 -0.31
N ILE A 53 -19.59 28.12 0.38
CA ILE A 53 -19.20 28.62 1.71
C ILE A 53 -18.81 30.09 1.64
N LYS A 54 -18.02 30.51 0.64
CA LYS A 54 -17.66 31.93 0.48
C LYS A 54 -18.89 32.83 0.27
N ILE A 55 -19.84 32.39 -0.56
CA ILE A 55 -21.10 33.12 -0.77
C ILE A 55 -21.85 33.25 0.56
N LEU A 56 -21.95 32.15 1.32
CA LEU A 56 -22.63 32.12 2.59
C LEU A 56 -21.97 33.05 3.63
N ILE A 57 -20.64 33.07 3.70
CA ILE A 57 -19.88 34.01 4.56
C ILE A 57 -20.24 35.46 4.20
N MET A 58 -20.24 35.80 2.91
CA MET A 58 -20.59 37.15 2.46
C MET A 58 -22.01 37.53 2.89
N LEU A 59 -23.00 36.69 2.60
CA LEU A 59 -24.40 36.95 2.97
C LEU A 59 -24.58 37.10 4.49
N TYR A 60 -23.92 36.25 5.26
CA TYR A 60 -23.99 36.27 6.72
C TYR A 60 -23.38 37.55 7.30
N LEU A 61 -22.16 37.90 6.87
CA LEU A 61 -21.48 39.10 7.35
C LEU A 61 -22.17 40.38 6.87
N ASP A 62 -22.65 40.42 5.63
CA ASP A 62 -23.44 41.55 5.09
C ASP A 62 -24.70 41.81 5.92
N SER A 63 -25.43 40.75 6.27
CA SER A 63 -26.58 40.83 7.18
C SER A 63 -26.18 41.35 8.56
N LYS A 64 -25.05 40.89 9.11
CA LYS A 64 -24.53 41.35 10.41
C LYS A 64 -24.15 42.82 10.39
N ILE A 65 -23.55 43.32 9.31
CA ILE A 65 -23.22 44.74 9.13
C ILE A 65 -24.50 45.58 9.06
N LYS A 66 -25.46 45.19 8.21
CA LYS A 66 -26.73 45.92 8.01
C LYS A 66 -27.59 45.98 9.27
N ASN A 67 -27.51 44.96 10.12
CA ASN A 67 -28.20 44.94 11.41
C ASN A 67 -27.41 45.59 12.56
N HIS A 68 -26.32 46.30 12.26
CA HIS A 68 -25.45 46.97 13.23
C HIS A 68 -24.86 46.03 14.31
N GLN A 69 -24.62 44.77 13.96
CA GLN A 69 -24.08 43.73 14.86
C GLN A 69 -22.56 43.59 14.77
N ILE A 70 -21.90 44.37 13.91
CA ILE A 70 -20.45 44.42 13.76
C ILE A 70 -20.01 45.87 13.99
N SER A 71 -19.26 46.08 15.06
CA SER A 71 -18.77 47.41 15.45
C SER A 71 -17.47 47.80 14.73
N ASP A 72 -16.64 46.82 14.37
CA ASP A 72 -15.35 47.03 13.70
C ASP A 72 -15.35 46.43 12.30
N LEU A 73 -15.38 47.30 11.29
CA LEU A 73 -15.35 46.91 9.88
C LEU A 73 -13.95 46.49 9.41
N SER A 74 -12.88 46.71 10.19
CA SER A 74 -11.53 46.26 9.82
C SER A 74 -11.47 44.73 9.64
N VAL A 75 -12.24 43.99 10.43
CA VAL A 75 -12.36 42.53 10.32
C VAL A 75 -13.00 42.12 9.00
N ILE A 76 -13.99 42.89 8.52
CA ILE A 76 -14.65 42.65 7.23
C ILE A 76 -13.68 42.89 6.08
N LYS A 77 -12.83 43.91 6.19
CA LYS A 77 -11.79 44.23 5.20
C LYS A 77 -10.83 43.05 5.00
N GLU A 78 -10.32 42.47 6.09
CA GLU A 78 -9.42 41.31 6.03
C GLU A 78 -10.10 40.07 5.44
N ILE A 79 -11.32 39.77 5.88
CA ILE A 79 -12.09 38.61 5.40
C ILE A 79 -12.38 38.74 3.90
N SER A 80 -12.86 39.90 3.46
CA SER A 80 -13.21 40.13 2.04
C SER A 80 -12.01 40.00 1.11
N GLN A 81 -10.83 40.50 1.49
CA GLN A 81 -9.60 40.29 0.72
C GLN A 81 -9.20 38.80 0.67
N ASN A 82 -9.34 38.06 1.78
CA ASN A 82 -9.02 36.63 1.84
C ASN A 82 -10.05 35.73 1.14
N LEU A 83 -11.29 36.18 0.95
CA LEU A 83 -12.29 35.50 0.11
C LEU A 83 -11.89 35.54 -1.38
N GLY A 84 -11.08 36.53 -1.78
CA GLY A 84 -10.65 36.77 -3.15
C GLY A 84 -11.73 37.45 -4.00
N ASN A 85 -11.57 37.40 -5.32
CA ASN A 85 -12.33 38.21 -6.29
C ASN A 85 -13.87 38.13 -6.16
N ILE A 86 -14.42 37.08 -5.55
CA ILE A 86 -15.85 37.01 -5.25
C ILE A 86 -16.34 38.19 -4.41
N ALA A 87 -15.50 38.67 -3.50
CA ALA A 87 -15.85 39.68 -2.52
C ALA A 87 -15.48 41.11 -2.98
N GLU A 88 -14.89 41.30 -4.15
CA GLU A 88 -14.41 42.61 -4.62
C GLU A 88 -15.53 43.66 -4.68
N LYS A 89 -16.66 43.33 -5.30
CA LYS A 89 -17.82 44.25 -5.34
C LYS A 89 -18.41 44.52 -3.97
N TRP A 90 -18.39 43.51 -3.09
CA TRP A 90 -18.88 43.63 -1.72
C TRP A 90 -17.95 44.49 -0.86
N PHE A 91 -16.64 44.39 -1.08
CA PHE A 91 -15.63 45.24 -0.44
C PHE A 91 -15.86 46.72 -0.75
N HIS A 92 -16.05 47.06 -2.03
CA HIS A 92 -16.27 48.45 -2.44
C HIS A 92 -17.60 49.06 -1.98
N LEU A 93 -18.52 48.26 -1.44
CA LEU A 93 -19.72 48.78 -0.78
C LEU A 93 -19.40 49.46 0.56
N TYR A 94 -18.33 49.02 1.23
CA TYR A 94 -18.00 49.45 2.60
C TYR A 94 -16.66 50.19 2.70
N PHE A 95 -15.77 50.03 1.73
CA PHE A 95 -14.42 50.60 1.74
C PHE A 95 -14.10 51.34 0.44
N SER A 96 -13.51 52.52 0.56
CA SER A 96 -13.03 53.33 -0.58
C SER A 96 -11.61 52.97 -1.04
N GLU A 97 -10.98 52.00 -0.40
CA GLU A 97 -9.61 51.58 -0.70
C GLU A 97 -9.54 50.64 -1.92
N GLU A 98 -8.33 50.34 -2.40
CA GLU A 98 -8.14 49.35 -3.46
C GLU A 98 -8.31 47.92 -2.93
N PHE A 99 -9.00 47.08 -3.71
CA PHE A 99 -9.15 45.66 -3.40
C PHE A 99 -7.86 44.90 -3.69
N GLN A 100 -7.28 44.28 -2.67
CA GLN A 100 -6.07 43.48 -2.83
C GLN A 100 -6.41 42.00 -2.99
N THR A 101 -6.07 41.45 -4.15
CA THR A 101 -6.22 40.01 -4.41
C THR A 101 -5.08 39.26 -3.73
N ARG A 102 -5.41 38.39 -2.77
CA ARG A 102 -4.44 37.55 -2.05
C ARG A 102 -4.46 36.14 -2.61
N LYS A 103 -3.28 35.61 -2.93
CA LYS A 103 -3.15 34.24 -3.43
C LYS A 103 -3.55 33.23 -2.36
N CYS A 104 -4.14 32.11 -2.78
CA CYS A 104 -4.44 31.01 -1.88
C CYS A 104 -3.20 30.56 -1.09
N TYR A 105 -3.31 30.52 0.23
CA TYR A 105 -2.23 30.13 1.12
C TYR A 105 -1.70 28.73 0.82
N ILE A 106 -2.59 27.76 0.55
CA ILE A 106 -2.18 26.36 0.37
C ILE A 106 -1.60 26.11 -1.02
N CYS A 107 -2.32 26.48 -2.08
CA CYS A 107 -1.98 26.10 -3.45
C CYS A 107 -1.54 27.25 -4.35
N GLU A 108 -1.50 28.48 -3.85
CA GLU A 108 -1.13 29.68 -4.62
C GLU A 108 -1.97 29.88 -5.89
N ASP A 109 -3.22 29.38 -5.86
CA ASP A 109 -4.19 29.37 -6.95
C ASP A 109 -3.85 28.45 -8.14
N GLU A 110 -2.86 27.56 -7.96
CA GLU A 110 -2.39 26.66 -9.02
C GLU A 110 -3.10 25.31 -9.08
N ILE A 111 -4.04 25.01 -8.17
CA ILE A 111 -4.62 23.65 -8.06
C ILE A 111 -5.31 23.18 -9.35
N ASP A 112 -6.00 24.07 -10.05
CA ASP A 112 -6.68 23.74 -11.30
C ASP A 112 -5.67 23.55 -12.45
N ASN A 113 -4.60 24.38 -12.50
CA ASN A 113 -3.49 24.21 -13.43
C ASN A 113 -2.76 22.88 -13.21
N ILE A 114 -2.53 22.50 -11.95
CA ILE A 114 -1.90 21.24 -11.56
C ILE A 114 -2.76 20.05 -12.01
N LYS A 115 -4.07 20.08 -11.77
CA LYS A 115 -4.99 19.04 -12.25
C LYS A 115 -4.93 18.90 -13.77
N HIS A 116 -4.98 20.02 -14.49
CA HIS A 116 -4.93 20.04 -15.94
C HIS A 116 -3.62 19.47 -16.48
N ASP A 117 -2.47 19.94 -15.99
CA ASP A 117 -1.15 19.47 -16.43
C ASP A 117 -0.94 17.98 -16.12
N PHE A 118 -1.37 17.53 -14.93
CA PHE A 118 -1.32 16.11 -14.58
C PHE A 118 -2.20 15.26 -15.49
N MET A 119 -3.42 15.71 -15.78
CA MET A 119 -4.34 15.01 -16.69
C MET A 119 -3.74 14.87 -18.08
N GLU A 120 -3.27 15.97 -18.67
CA GLU A 120 -2.67 15.99 -20.02
C GLU A 120 -1.45 15.07 -20.13
N LYS A 121 -0.53 15.15 -19.18
CA LYS A 121 0.67 14.30 -19.16
C LYS A 121 0.31 12.82 -18.95
N SER A 122 -0.66 12.53 -18.09
CA SER A 122 -1.13 11.16 -17.87
C SER A 122 -1.79 10.59 -19.12
N LEU A 123 -2.64 11.38 -19.81
CA LEU A 123 -3.32 10.96 -21.02
C LEU A 123 -2.32 10.59 -22.13
N LYS A 124 -1.26 11.39 -22.31
CA LYS A 124 -0.17 11.08 -23.25
C LYS A 124 0.51 9.74 -22.96
N ILE A 125 0.76 9.45 -21.68
CA ILE A 125 1.35 8.18 -21.25
C ILE A 125 0.38 7.03 -21.51
N LEU A 126 -0.88 7.18 -21.11
CA LEU A 126 -1.90 6.14 -21.22
C LEU A 126 -2.19 5.74 -22.66
N ASN A 127 -2.21 6.71 -23.60
CA ASN A 127 -2.34 6.43 -25.03
C ASN A 127 -1.23 5.53 -25.58
N ASN A 128 -0.02 5.59 -24.98
CA ASN A 128 1.11 4.75 -25.36
C ASN A 128 1.12 3.40 -24.61
N MET A 129 0.34 3.25 -23.55
CA MET A 129 0.28 2.06 -22.71
C MET A 129 -0.90 1.16 -23.12
N LYS A 130 -0.65 0.20 -24.02
CA LYS A 130 -1.69 -0.77 -24.40
C LYS A 130 -1.95 -1.76 -23.26
N ASN A 131 -3.22 -1.89 -22.85
CA ASN A 131 -3.75 -2.92 -21.95
C ASN A 131 -3.09 -3.02 -20.56
N ARG A 132 -2.60 -1.91 -20.00
CA ARG A 132 -2.06 -1.90 -18.62
C ARG A 132 -3.00 -1.18 -17.67
N ARG A 133 -3.26 -1.81 -16.53
CA ARG A 133 -4.03 -1.23 -15.43
C ARG A 133 -3.16 -0.22 -14.72
N TYR A 134 -3.69 0.95 -14.41
CA TYR A 134 -2.92 2.01 -13.78
C TYR A 134 -3.65 2.59 -12.58
N VAL A 135 -2.90 3.22 -11.69
CA VAL A 135 -3.43 4.10 -10.64
C VAL A 135 -2.68 5.43 -10.67
N LEU A 136 -3.32 6.49 -10.18
CA LEU A 136 -2.71 7.81 -10.06
C LEU A 136 -2.04 7.98 -8.69
N GLY A 137 -0.86 8.58 -8.70
CA GLY A 137 -0.12 9.03 -7.54
C GLY A 137 0.16 10.53 -7.63
N VAL A 138 0.30 11.16 -6.47
CA VAL A 138 0.72 12.58 -6.38
C VAL A 138 1.73 12.67 -5.25
N GLU A 139 2.86 13.31 -5.54
CA GLU A 139 3.93 13.63 -4.61
C GLU A 139 3.93 15.15 -4.38
N LEU A 140 3.54 15.54 -3.16
CA LEU A 140 3.52 16.94 -2.75
C LEU A 140 4.94 17.41 -2.40
N ASP A 141 5.24 18.68 -2.67
CA ASP A 141 6.41 19.36 -2.14
C ASP A 141 6.26 19.64 -0.63
N GLU A 142 7.39 19.85 0.05
CA GLU A 142 7.42 20.05 1.50
C GLU A 142 6.70 21.33 1.95
N ASN A 143 6.67 22.37 1.12
CA ASN A 143 6.02 23.63 1.48
C ASN A 143 4.49 23.46 1.46
N THR A 144 3.93 22.86 0.41
CA THR A 144 2.50 22.54 0.33
C THR A 144 2.05 21.67 1.51
N LYS A 145 2.83 20.62 1.87
CA LYS A 145 2.55 19.78 3.05
C LYS A 145 2.52 20.59 4.34
N LYS A 146 3.51 21.46 4.56
CA LYS A 146 3.61 22.30 5.77
C LYS A 146 2.44 23.26 5.89
N ARG A 147 2.08 23.95 4.80
CA ARG A 147 0.95 24.90 4.77
C ARG A 147 -0.38 24.21 5.02
N GLU A 148 -0.61 23.06 4.39
CA GLU A 148 -1.78 22.22 4.61
C GLU A 148 -1.88 21.76 6.08
N ASN A 149 -0.81 21.18 6.63
CA ASN A 149 -0.78 20.70 8.01
C ASN A 149 -1.01 21.81 9.03
N ARG A 150 -0.48 23.02 8.79
CA ARG A 150 -0.69 24.17 9.68
C ARG A 150 -2.19 24.48 9.83
N ILE A 151 -2.92 24.59 8.72
CA ILE A 151 -4.36 24.89 8.75
C ILE A 151 -5.13 23.76 9.44
N ILE A 152 -4.82 22.50 9.14
CA ILE A 152 -5.50 21.35 9.77
C ILE A 152 -5.34 21.38 11.29
N GLN A 153 -4.10 21.58 11.76
CA GLN A 153 -3.77 21.59 13.19
C GLN A 153 -4.37 22.80 13.91
N GLU A 154 -4.25 23.99 13.32
CA GLU A 154 -4.71 25.23 13.95
C GLU A 154 -6.24 25.26 14.15
N PHE A 155 -7.00 24.72 13.20
CA PHE A 155 -8.48 24.79 13.24
C PHE A 155 -9.17 23.48 13.60
N GLY A 156 -8.44 22.38 13.80
CA GLY A 156 -8.99 21.08 14.17
C GLY A 156 -9.88 20.48 13.08
N LEU A 157 -9.43 20.47 11.83
CA LEU A 157 -10.25 20.11 10.66
C LEU A 157 -10.44 18.59 10.51
N SER A 158 -11.47 18.04 11.16
CA SER A 158 -11.81 16.61 11.12
C SER A 158 -12.40 16.13 9.78
N TYR A 159 -13.07 17.02 9.03
CA TYR A 159 -13.70 16.72 7.74
C TYR A 159 -12.81 17.01 6.52
N TYR A 160 -11.52 17.23 6.76
CA TYR A 160 -10.55 17.64 5.76
C TYR A 160 -10.28 16.56 4.68
N GLU A 161 -10.14 16.97 3.41
CA GLU A 161 -9.52 16.17 2.34
C GLU A 161 -8.15 16.77 1.97
N SER A 162 -7.12 15.93 1.82
CA SER A 162 -5.79 16.41 1.39
C SER A 162 -5.79 16.89 -0.05
N ILE A 163 -4.97 17.90 -0.35
CA ILE A 163 -4.80 18.39 -1.73
C ILE A 163 -4.37 17.27 -2.68
N LYS A 164 -3.55 16.34 -2.19
CA LYS A 164 -3.14 15.12 -2.90
C LYS A 164 -4.34 14.28 -3.33
N HIS A 165 -5.31 14.07 -2.44
CA HIS A 165 -6.48 13.25 -2.71
C HIS A 165 -7.43 13.95 -3.67
N GLU A 166 -7.67 15.25 -3.52
CA GLU A 166 -8.49 16.01 -4.47
C GLU A 166 -7.89 15.93 -5.88
N ILE A 167 -6.60 16.21 -6.06
CA ILE A 167 -5.94 16.15 -7.37
C ILE A 167 -6.10 14.76 -7.99
N LYS A 168 -5.82 13.69 -7.23
CA LYS A 168 -5.98 12.31 -7.70
C LYS A 168 -7.42 11.99 -8.12
N ARG A 169 -8.39 12.39 -7.30
CA ARG A 169 -9.81 12.09 -7.50
C ARG A 169 -10.36 12.80 -8.72
N GLU A 170 -10.07 14.08 -8.86
CA GLU A 170 -10.56 14.91 -9.97
C GLU A 170 -9.91 14.52 -11.30
N VAL A 171 -8.58 14.36 -11.33
CA VAL A 171 -7.88 13.89 -12.55
C VAL A 171 -8.32 12.47 -12.93
N GLY A 172 -8.55 11.60 -11.94
CA GLY A 172 -9.06 10.25 -12.16
C GLY A 172 -10.45 10.24 -12.83
N LYS A 173 -11.37 11.10 -12.39
CA LYS A 173 -12.69 11.27 -13.04
C LYS A 173 -12.54 11.72 -14.50
N THR A 174 -11.76 12.77 -14.75
CA THR A 174 -11.57 13.30 -16.11
C THR A 174 -10.92 12.28 -17.06
N LEU A 175 -9.96 11.48 -16.57
CA LEU A 175 -9.37 10.40 -17.37
C LEU A 175 -10.37 9.26 -17.65
N ALA A 176 -11.22 8.93 -16.68
CA ALA A 176 -12.27 7.91 -16.86
C ALA A 176 -13.27 8.33 -17.93
N GLU A 177 -13.70 9.59 -17.96
CA GLU A 177 -14.55 10.16 -19.01
C GLU A 177 -13.89 10.10 -20.39
N LYS A 178 -12.56 10.19 -20.45
CA LYS A 178 -11.76 10.03 -21.68
C LYS A 178 -11.49 8.57 -22.06
N GLY A 179 -12.11 7.60 -21.39
CA GLY A 179 -11.99 6.17 -21.68
C GLY A 179 -10.86 5.45 -20.94
N PHE A 180 -10.21 6.10 -19.98
CA PHE A 180 -9.14 5.52 -19.16
C PHE A 180 -9.55 5.49 -17.69
N PRO A 181 -10.35 4.51 -17.23
CA PRO A 181 -10.68 4.39 -15.82
C PRO A 181 -9.48 3.84 -15.01
N PRO A 182 -9.14 4.44 -13.84
CA PRO A 182 -8.06 3.95 -12.99
C PRO A 182 -8.46 2.68 -12.20
N TYR A 183 -7.49 1.79 -11.96
CA TYR A 183 -7.61 0.53 -11.21
C TYR A 183 -6.90 0.61 -9.86
N ILE A 184 -7.64 0.89 -8.79
CA ILE A 184 -7.08 1.18 -7.46
C ILE A 184 -6.46 -0.07 -6.79
N GLU A 185 -7.13 -1.22 -6.87
CA GLU A 185 -6.74 -2.40 -6.10
C GLU A 185 -5.59 -3.20 -6.72
N ASN A 186 -5.57 -3.30 -8.04
CA ASN A 186 -4.61 -4.13 -8.76
C ASN A 186 -4.01 -3.40 -9.98
N PRO A 187 -3.32 -2.26 -9.77
CA PRO A 187 -2.63 -1.57 -10.85
C PRO A 187 -1.36 -2.33 -11.26
N ASP A 188 -1.07 -2.33 -12.56
CA ASP A 188 0.21 -2.75 -13.13
C ASP A 188 1.24 -1.62 -13.07
N VAL A 189 0.78 -0.36 -13.07
CA VAL A 189 1.62 0.82 -12.93
C VAL A 189 1.00 1.89 -12.03
N GLU A 190 1.82 2.71 -11.39
CA GLU A 190 1.40 3.94 -10.73
C GLU A 190 2.02 5.15 -11.47
N ILE A 191 1.16 6.03 -11.97
CA ILE A 191 1.54 7.27 -12.64
C ILE A 191 1.58 8.38 -11.58
N VAL A 192 2.78 8.77 -11.16
CA VAL A 192 3.00 9.72 -10.07
C VAL A 192 3.34 11.10 -10.60
N TYR A 193 2.53 12.10 -10.28
CA TYR A 193 2.83 13.50 -10.57
C TYR A 193 3.57 14.17 -9.41
N LYS A 194 4.72 14.77 -9.68
CA LYS A 194 5.55 15.45 -8.69
C LYS A 194 5.32 16.95 -8.73
N LEU A 195 4.79 17.53 -7.66
CA LEU A 195 4.52 18.98 -7.61
C LEU A 195 5.81 19.81 -7.70
N THR A 196 6.91 19.30 -7.15
CA THR A 196 8.20 20.01 -7.13
C THR A 196 8.75 20.27 -8.54
N THR A 197 8.74 19.25 -9.42
CA THR A 197 9.30 19.35 -10.78
C THR A 197 8.23 19.53 -11.86
N LYS A 198 6.96 19.32 -11.51
CA LYS A 198 5.82 19.22 -12.43
C LYS A 198 5.97 18.10 -13.45
N ASP A 199 6.70 17.03 -13.13
CA ASP A 199 6.86 15.88 -14.03
C ASP A 199 6.10 14.64 -13.57
N ILE A 200 5.97 13.68 -14.49
CA ILE A 200 5.42 12.36 -14.19
C ILE A 200 6.54 11.33 -14.05
N THR A 201 6.44 10.49 -13.03
CA THR A 201 7.20 9.24 -12.89
C THR A 201 6.25 8.05 -13.01
N VAL A 202 6.56 7.08 -13.87
CA VAL A 202 5.81 5.82 -13.98
C VAL A 202 6.51 4.76 -13.15
N ILE A 203 5.80 4.19 -12.18
CA ILE A 203 6.30 3.16 -11.27
C ILE A 203 5.66 1.82 -11.63
N GLU A 204 6.47 0.87 -12.06
CA GLU A 204 6.05 -0.52 -12.29
C GLU A 204 5.63 -1.19 -10.98
N LYS A 205 4.41 -1.73 -10.94
CA LYS A 205 3.92 -2.54 -9.83
C LYS A 205 4.09 -4.00 -10.20
N SER A 206 4.99 -4.69 -9.49
CA SER A 206 5.14 -6.12 -9.66
C SER A 206 4.18 -6.89 -8.76
N VAL A 207 3.58 -7.93 -9.32
CA VAL A 207 2.75 -8.86 -8.55
C VAL A 207 3.70 -9.79 -7.81
N LYS A 208 3.47 -9.97 -6.51
CA LYS A 208 4.19 -10.95 -5.70
C LYS A 208 3.22 -12.04 -5.35
N THR A 209 3.57 -13.28 -5.66
CA THR A 209 2.70 -14.42 -5.38
C THR A 209 3.42 -15.34 -4.42
N PHE A 210 2.71 -15.70 -3.35
CA PHE A 210 3.13 -16.69 -2.38
C PHE A 210 2.74 -18.08 -2.89
N TYR A 211 3.74 -18.95 -2.93
CA TYR A 211 3.66 -20.35 -3.29
C TYR A 211 4.19 -21.21 -2.15
N VAL A 212 3.77 -22.46 -2.13
CA VAL A 212 4.49 -23.53 -1.44
C VAL A 212 5.07 -24.49 -2.47
N TYR A 213 6.19 -25.12 -2.16
CA TYR A 213 6.77 -26.13 -3.03
C TYR A 213 7.21 -27.37 -2.26
N ASN A 214 7.13 -28.51 -2.95
CA ASN A 214 7.92 -29.70 -2.65
C ASN A 214 9.07 -29.80 -3.66
N ARG A 215 10.17 -30.41 -3.25
CA ARG A 215 11.28 -30.74 -4.13
C ARG A 215 11.54 -32.25 -4.05
N LEU A 216 11.06 -32.98 -5.05
CA LEU A 216 11.13 -34.44 -5.15
C LEU A 216 12.46 -34.93 -5.74
N SER A 217 13.12 -34.10 -6.56
CA SER A 217 14.45 -34.36 -7.10
C SER A 217 15.55 -33.92 -6.12
N ARG A 218 16.66 -34.64 -6.09
CA ARG A 218 17.88 -34.18 -5.42
C ARG A 218 18.82 -33.53 -6.44
N ASN A 219 19.70 -32.68 -5.96
CA ASN A 219 20.72 -31.96 -6.72
C ASN A 219 20.19 -30.90 -7.69
N VAL A 220 18.94 -30.46 -7.53
CA VAL A 220 18.39 -29.27 -8.20
C VAL A 220 18.21 -28.17 -7.16
N PRO A 221 19.11 -27.17 -7.08
CA PRO A 221 18.98 -26.07 -6.12
C PRO A 221 17.94 -25.04 -6.57
N ILE A 222 17.53 -24.16 -5.64
CA ILE A 222 16.65 -23.03 -5.98
C ILE A 222 17.39 -22.02 -6.86
N SER A 223 18.60 -21.63 -6.48
CA SER A 223 19.42 -20.71 -7.27
C SER A 223 20.47 -21.45 -8.08
N SER A 224 20.58 -21.08 -9.36
CA SER A 224 21.56 -21.60 -10.30
C SER A 224 23.01 -21.43 -9.87
N TRP A 225 23.30 -20.45 -9.01
CA TRP A 225 24.64 -20.20 -8.44
C TRP A 225 25.20 -21.39 -7.65
N TYR A 226 24.32 -22.19 -7.03
CA TYR A 226 24.72 -23.37 -6.26
C TYR A 226 24.84 -24.64 -7.13
N SER A 227 24.67 -24.53 -8.44
CA SER A 227 24.75 -25.64 -9.39
C SER A 227 26.01 -25.55 -10.24
N LYS A 228 26.78 -26.65 -10.33
CA LYS A 228 27.95 -26.75 -11.22
C LYS A 228 27.57 -26.54 -12.70
N GLN A 229 26.32 -26.84 -13.07
CA GLN A 229 25.80 -26.70 -14.42
C GLN A 229 25.00 -25.39 -14.62
N LYS A 230 25.03 -24.44 -13.66
CA LYS A 230 24.22 -23.21 -13.66
C LYS A 230 22.72 -23.44 -13.90
N LYS A 231 22.22 -24.59 -13.44
CA LYS A 231 20.81 -24.98 -13.53
C LYS A 231 20.20 -24.96 -12.14
N GLY A 232 19.21 -24.09 -11.92
CA GLY A 232 18.46 -23.95 -10.68
C GLY A 232 17.00 -23.62 -10.98
N LEU A 233 16.14 -23.65 -9.97
CA LEU A 233 14.73 -23.32 -10.14
C LEU A 233 14.53 -21.90 -10.71
N ASP A 234 15.35 -20.93 -10.31
CA ASP A 234 15.35 -19.57 -10.81
C ASP A 234 15.55 -19.49 -12.35
N THR A 235 16.55 -20.19 -12.88
CA THR A 235 16.82 -20.23 -14.33
C THR A 235 15.78 -21.06 -15.08
N LEU A 236 15.30 -22.14 -14.48
CA LEU A 236 14.25 -23.00 -15.04
C LEU A 236 12.89 -22.30 -15.15
N LEU A 237 12.52 -21.51 -14.15
CA LEU A 237 11.28 -20.74 -14.18
C LEU A 237 11.36 -19.53 -15.11
N GLY A 238 12.56 -18.96 -15.30
CA GLY A 238 12.73 -17.67 -15.98
C GLY A 238 12.05 -16.52 -15.23
N LYS A 239 11.88 -16.66 -13.92
CA LYS A 239 11.18 -15.70 -13.05
C LYS A 239 12.06 -15.32 -11.86
N LYS A 240 11.86 -14.12 -11.35
CA LYS A 240 12.56 -13.64 -10.16
C LYS A 240 11.94 -14.24 -8.91
N ILE A 241 12.69 -15.12 -8.25
CA ILE A 241 12.36 -15.60 -6.90
C ILE A 241 12.78 -14.51 -5.90
N LEU A 242 11.80 -13.90 -5.22
CA LEU A 242 12.03 -12.83 -4.25
C LEU A 242 12.47 -13.37 -2.90
N PHE A 243 11.94 -14.53 -2.53
CA PHE A 243 12.21 -15.16 -1.26
C PHE A 243 11.92 -16.66 -1.35
N SER A 244 12.69 -17.47 -0.64
CA SER A 244 12.44 -18.90 -0.49
C SER A 244 13.08 -19.38 0.79
N PHE A 245 12.41 -20.25 1.52
CA PHE A 245 13.17 -21.15 2.40
C PHE A 245 13.78 -22.27 1.54
N SER A 246 14.99 -22.70 1.88
CA SER A 246 15.74 -23.67 1.10
C SER A 246 16.50 -24.64 2.00
N GLU A 247 16.60 -25.89 1.57
CA GLU A 247 17.53 -26.88 2.11
C GLU A 247 18.65 -27.16 1.09
N PRO A 248 19.82 -27.68 1.55
CA PRO A 248 20.89 -28.16 0.67
C PRO A 248 20.36 -29.06 -0.45
N SER A 249 20.96 -28.99 -1.64
CA SER A 249 20.38 -29.61 -2.85
C SER A 249 20.25 -31.13 -2.76
N ASN A 250 21.07 -31.80 -1.94
CA ASN A 250 20.98 -33.23 -1.66
C ASN A 250 19.84 -33.62 -0.71
N VAL A 251 19.17 -32.66 -0.08
CA VAL A 251 18.00 -32.89 0.77
C VAL A 251 16.74 -32.82 -0.09
N ARG A 252 15.92 -33.88 -0.08
CA ARG A 252 14.59 -33.84 -0.69
C ARG A 252 13.63 -33.12 0.24
N ILE A 253 12.67 -32.38 -0.29
CA ILE A 253 11.67 -31.64 0.52
C ILE A 253 10.29 -32.24 0.20
N LEU A 254 9.73 -32.97 1.16
CA LEU A 254 8.47 -33.70 1.04
C LEU A 254 7.28 -32.99 1.70
N THR A 255 7.53 -31.90 2.43
CA THR A 255 6.52 -31.01 3.01
C THR A 255 6.43 -29.70 2.23
N GLU A 256 5.35 -28.95 2.39
CA GLU A 256 5.13 -27.64 1.79
C GLU A 256 6.13 -26.62 2.33
N TYR A 257 7.00 -26.13 1.45
CA TYR A 257 7.99 -25.13 1.82
C TYR A 257 7.75 -23.78 1.12
N PRO A 258 7.81 -22.64 1.82
CA PRO A 258 7.50 -21.33 1.25
C PRO A 258 8.43 -20.88 0.12
N LEU A 259 7.80 -20.29 -0.91
CA LEU A 259 8.44 -19.68 -2.06
C LEU A 259 7.64 -18.45 -2.50
N ILE A 260 8.31 -17.34 -2.80
CA ILE A 260 7.68 -16.11 -3.28
C ILE A 260 8.30 -15.74 -4.62
N ILE A 261 7.46 -15.65 -5.64
CA ILE A 261 7.88 -15.40 -7.02
C ILE A 261 7.26 -14.09 -7.49
N GLN A 262 8.06 -13.28 -8.17
CA GLN A 262 7.61 -12.06 -8.82
C GLN A 262 6.99 -12.38 -10.19
N ASP A 263 5.87 -11.72 -10.50
CA ASP A 263 5.19 -11.74 -11.81
C ASP A 263 4.89 -13.16 -12.31
N GLU A 264 4.45 -14.02 -11.39
CA GLU A 264 4.03 -15.40 -11.64
C GLU A 264 2.65 -15.66 -11.06
N THR A 265 1.74 -16.21 -11.86
CA THR A 265 0.31 -16.31 -11.53
C THR A 265 -0.28 -17.70 -11.75
N ARG A 266 0.48 -18.64 -12.33
CA ARG A 266 0.04 -20.03 -12.54
C ARG A 266 -0.35 -20.68 -11.22
N ASP A 267 -1.40 -21.48 -11.21
CA ASP A 267 -1.87 -22.11 -9.98
C ASP A 267 -1.00 -23.32 -9.58
N ILE A 268 -0.51 -24.07 -10.56
CA ILE A 268 0.35 -25.24 -10.35
C ILE A 268 1.53 -25.17 -11.32
N ILE A 269 2.74 -25.39 -10.83
CA ILE A 269 3.97 -25.47 -11.64
C ILE A 269 4.72 -26.75 -11.28
N LYS A 270 4.95 -27.62 -12.27
CA LYS A 270 5.76 -28.83 -12.13
C LYS A 270 6.99 -28.73 -13.02
N ILE A 271 8.18 -28.72 -12.44
CA ILE A 271 9.43 -28.57 -13.21
C ILE A 271 10.61 -29.24 -12.50
N GLU A 272 11.29 -30.16 -13.18
CA GLU A 272 12.54 -30.79 -12.69
C GLU A 272 12.46 -31.31 -11.25
N GLY A 273 11.33 -31.94 -10.89
CA GLY A 273 11.05 -32.48 -9.56
C GLY A 273 10.53 -31.46 -8.53
N TYR A 274 10.39 -30.18 -8.88
CA TYR A 274 9.63 -29.22 -8.10
C TYR A 274 8.13 -29.37 -8.38
N ASN A 275 7.34 -29.39 -7.32
CA ASN A 275 5.89 -29.24 -7.37
C ASN A 275 5.54 -27.97 -6.60
N ILE A 276 5.09 -26.94 -7.30
CA ILE A 276 4.86 -25.60 -6.75
C ILE A 276 3.37 -25.29 -6.86
N LEU A 277 2.74 -24.94 -5.75
CA LEU A 277 1.32 -24.67 -5.63
C LEU A 277 1.11 -23.24 -5.17
N LYS A 278 0.25 -22.52 -5.90
CA LYS A 278 -0.11 -21.13 -5.58
C LYS A 278 -0.97 -21.09 -4.33
N VAL A 279 -0.61 -20.17 -3.43
CA VAL A 279 -1.40 -19.89 -2.23
C VAL A 279 -2.23 -18.63 -2.46
N MET A 280 -1.56 -17.49 -2.65
CA MET A 280 -2.24 -16.20 -2.85
C MET A 280 -1.30 -15.13 -3.42
N LYS A 281 -1.86 -14.05 -3.95
CA LYS A 281 -1.11 -12.81 -4.16
C LYS A 281 -0.85 -12.14 -2.81
N ILE A 282 0.31 -11.50 -2.67
CA ILE A 282 0.75 -10.89 -1.41
C ILE A 282 1.24 -9.47 -1.61
N GLY A 283 1.05 -8.63 -0.59
CA GLY A 283 1.59 -7.28 -0.50
C GLY A 283 2.93 -7.22 0.22
N LYS A 284 3.33 -5.99 0.61
CA LYS A 284 4.58 -5.75 1.36
C LYS A 284 4.54 -6.34 2.77
N LYS A 285 3.40 -6.22 3.46
CA LYS A 285 3.23 -6.68 4.85
C LYS A 285 3.28 -8.21 4.94
N GLU A 286 2.57 -8.90 4.06
CA GLU A 286 2.56 -10.36 4.03
C GLU A 286 3.95 -10.92 3.69
N LEU A 287 4.66 -10.31 2.74
CA LEU A 287 6.04 -10.67 2.42
C LEU A 287 6.94 -10.58 3.67
N GLU A 288 6.84 -9.49 4.44
CA GLU A 288 7.62 -9.29 5.66
C GLU A 288 7.29 -10.35 6.72
N VAL A 289 6.00 -10.62 6.94
CA VAL A 289 5.54 -11.65 7.87
C VAL A 289 6.02 -13.05 7.47
N ILE A 290 5.91 -13.43 6.20
CA ILE A 290 6.33 -14.75 5.70
C ILE A 290 7.84 -14.89 5.80
N SER A 291 8.60 -13.86 5.37
CA SER A 291 10.06 -13.91 5.32
C SER A 291 10.71 -14.04 6.70
N THR A 292 10.08 -13.49 7.74
CA THR A 292 10.55 -13.55 9.14
C THR A 292 10.05 -14.77 9.90
N SER A 293 9.00 -15.44 9.40
CA SER A 293 8.44 -16.65 10.02
C SER A 293 9.25 -17.89 9.65
N LYS A 294 10.48 -18.02 10.16
CA LYS A 294 11.26 -19.25 9.96
C LYS A 294 10.59 -20.45 10.67
N PRO A 295 10.76 -21.68 10.14
CA PRO A 295 10.43 -22.88 10.89
C PRO A 295 11.14 -22.90 12.24
N THR A 296 10.43 -23.23 13.32
CA THR A 296 11.00 -23.36 14.67
C THR A 296 11.60 -24.74 14.91
N MET A 297 11.08 -25.74 14.20
CA MET A 297 11.55 -27.12 14.20
C MET A 297 11.44 -27.67 12.79
N LYS A 298 12.33 -28.59 12.44
CA LYS A 298 12.34 -29.33 11.18
C LYS A 298 12.49 -30.81 11.49
N LYS A 299 11.62 -31.63 10.91
CA LYS A 299 11.68 -33.09 11.02
C LYS A 299 12.28 -33.65 9.76
N TYR A 300 13.45 -34.27 9.91
CA TYR A 300 14.13 -34.97 8.84
C TYR A 300 13.94 -36.47 8.98
N ARG A 301 13.82 -37.14 7.85
CA ARG A 301 14.01 -38.58 7.72
C ARG A 301 15.37 -38.82 7.09
N VAL A 302 16.24 -39.49 7.83
CA VAL A 302 17.59 -39.86 7.41
C VAL A 302 17.59 -41.37 7.20
N THR A 303 17.66 -41.79 5.95
CA THR A 303 17.76 -43.21 5.60
C THR A 303 19.23 -43.59 5.63
N VAL A 304 19.56 -44.63 6.39
CA VAL A 304 20.94 -45.06 6.62
C VAL A 304 21.09 -46.56 6.45
N TYR A 305 22.26 -46.99 6.01
CA TYR A 305 22.73 -48.35 6.22
C TYR A 305 23.57 -48.38 7.50
N SER A 306 23.34 -49.31 8.42
CA SER A 306 24.21 -49.49 9.58
C SER A 306 24.38 -50.96 9.96
N PRO A 307 25.62 -51.42 10.20
CA PRO A 307 25.85 -52.77 10.71
C PRO A 307 25.46 -52.92 12.19
N ARG A 308 25.17 -51.82 12.90
CA ARG A 308 24.74 -51.82 14.30
C ARG A 308 23.27 -51.43 14.38
N LEU A 309 22.53 -52.02 15.31
CA LEU A 309 21.15 -51.62 15.55
C LEU A 309 21.13 -50.18 16.07
N ILE A 310 20.36 -49.32 15.42
CA ILE A 310 20.13 -47.94 15.87
C ILE A 310 18.83 -47.94 16.67
N GLU A 311 18.91 -47.63 17.96
CA GLU A 311 17.74 -47.59 18.83
C GLU A 311 16.74 -46.52 18.37
N GLY A 312 15.45 -46.85 18.39
CA GLY A 312 14.37 -45.95 17.93
C GLY A 312 14.30 -45.72 16.41
N SER A 313 15.14 -46.41 15.62
CA SER A 313 15.04 -46.39 14.16
C SER A 313 13.95 -47.32 13.62
N ILE A 314 13.48 -47.06 12.40
CA ILE A 314 12.48 -47.89 11.72
C ILE A 314 13.21 -48.79 10.70
N PRO A 315 13.18 -50.12 10.84
CA PRO A 315 13.82 -51.01 9.87
C PRO A 315 13.05 -51.00 8.54
N LEU A 316 13.78 -50.90 7.44
CA LEU A 316 13.22 -50.96 6.08
C LEU A 316 13.51 -52.30 5.42
N TYR A 317 14.79 -52.67 5.34
CA TYR A 317 15.23 -53.92 4.71
C TYR A 317 16.67 -54.24 5.11
N GLY A 318 16.88 -55.43 5.69
CA GLY A 318 18.19 -55.82 6.21
C GLY A 318 18.74 -54.77 7.20
N ASN A 319 19.94 -54.28 6.92
CA ASN A 319 20.64 -53.28 7.73
C ASN A 319 20.31 -51.82 7.33
N ILE A 320 19.18 -51.59 6.66
CA ILE A 320 18.73 -50.27 6.24
C ILE A 320 17.62 -49.81 7.19
N TYR A 321 17.79 -48.60 7.72
CA TYR A 321 16.89 -48.00 8.70
C TYR A 321 16.52 -46.56 8.30
N ASP A 322 15.32 -46.14 8.66
CA ASP A 322 14.93 -44.74 8.71
C ASP A 322 15.09 -44.21 10.14
N VAL A 323 15.84 -43.12 10.28
CA VAL A 323 16.01 -42.37 11.53
C VAL A 323 15.31 -41.02 11.38
N TYR A 324 14.42 -40.70 12.32
CA TYR A 324 13.72 -39.41 12.33
C TYR A 324 14.40 -38.46 13.31
N VAL A 325 14.79 -37.29 12.81
CA VAL A 325 15.56 -36.30 13.57
C VAL A 325 14.80 -34.98 13.59
N ASN A 326 14.47 -34.48 14.78
CA ASN A 326 13.84 -33.17 14.97
C ASN A 326 14.90 -32.17 15.43
N VAL A 327 15.18 -31.17 14.60
CA VAL A 327 16.21 -30.15 14.87
C VAL A 327 15.77 -28.77 14.40
N LYS A 328 16.35 -27.71 14.96
CA LYS A 328 16.00 -26.33 14.60
C LYS A 328 16.69 -25.87 13.31
N SER A 329 17.84 -26.46 12.99
CA SER A 329 18.68 -26.06 11.86
C SER A 329 19.31 -27.25 11.13
N PHE A 330 19.78 -27.02 9.91
CA PHE A 330 20.52 -28.03 9.17
C PHE A 330 21.89 -28.34 9.79
N GLU A 331 22.48 -27.39 10.53
CA GLU A 331 23.76 -27.62 11.21
C GLU A 331 23.60 -28.59 12.39
N GLU A 332 22.50 -28.46 13.14
CA GLU A 332 22.13 -29.46 14.16
C GLU A 332 21.89 -30.84 13.54
N LEU A 333 21.28 -30.92 12.35
CA LEU A 333 21.12 -32.19 11.63
C LEU A 333 22.49 -32.84 11.31
N LYS A 334 23.47 -32.04 10.88
CA LYS A 334 24.83 -32.57 10.59
C LYS A 334 25.46 -33.17 11.84
N ASN A 335 25.27 -32.55 13.01
CA ASN A 335 25.79 -33.08 14.27
C ASN A 335 25.17 -34.44 14.59
N GLU A 336 23.85 -34.59 14.41
CA GLU A 336 23.18 -35.89 14.59
C GLU A 336 23.63 -36.93 13.56
N ILE A 337 23.82 -36.52 12.30
CA ILE A 337 24.39 -37.39 11.26
C ILE A 337 25.80 -37.85 11.62
N ASN A 338 26.65 -36.98 12.14
CA ASN A 338 28.00 -37.33 12.55
C ASN A 338 27.98 -38.38 13.67
N LYS A 339 27.08 -38.26 14.65
CA LYS A 339 26.90 -39.28 15.69
C LYS A 339 26.50 -40.63 15.10
N LEU A 340 25.55 -40.65 14.16
CA LEU A 340 25.16 -41.88 13.45
C LEU A 340 26.36 -42.54 12.75
N GLN A 341 27.21 -41.74 12.11
CA GLN A 341 28.41 -42.23 11.43
C GLN A 341 29.44 -42.79 12.42
N THR A 342 29.69 -42.12 13.54
CA THR A 342 30.74 -42.53 14.49
C THR A 342 30.31 -43.66 15.43
N GLU A 343 29.11 -43.59 15.99
CA GLU A 343 28.62 -44.54 17.01
C GLU A 343 28.08 -45.82 16.39
N TYR A 344 27.41 -45.71 15.25
CA TYR A 344 26.73 -46.82 14.59
C TYR A 344 27.41 -47.28 13.31
N ASN A 345 28.54 -46.67 12.93
CA ASN A 345 29.21 -46.93 11.64
C ASN A 345 28.23 -46.80 10.46
N ALA A 346 27.31 -45.83 10.55
CA ALA A 346 26.22 -45.67 9.59
C ALA A 346 26.69 -44.97 8.31
N ILE A 347 26.15 -45.38 7.17
CA ILE A 347 26.31 -44.75 5.87
C ILE A 347 25.00 -44.05 5.52
N ILE A 348 25.05 -42.75 5.29
CA ILE A 348 23.86 -41.96 4.93
C ILE A 348 23.50 -42.24 3.48
N LEU A 349 22.33 -42.84 3.27
CA LEU A 349 21.81 -43.14 1.93
C LEU A 349 20.98 -41.98 1.40
N SER A 350 20.17 -41.35 2.26
CA SER A 350 19.25 -40.29 1.84
C SER A 350 18.80 -39.40 2.99
N ILE A 351 18.52 -38.12 2.68
CA ILE A 351 17.97 -37.15 3.63
C ILE A 351 16.72 -36.52 3.01
N ASP A 352 15.63 -36.55 3.76
CA ASP A 352 14.36 -35.93 3.40
C ASP A 352 13.88 -35.00 4.52
N LEU A 353 13.54 -33.76 4.19
CA LEU A 353 12.73 -32.90 5.06
C LEU A 353 11.27 -33.32 4.90
N VAL A 354 10.69 -33.89 5.96
CA VAL A 354 9.33 -34.49 5.91
C VAL A 354 8.28 -33.65 6.60
N ASP A 355 8.66 -32.78 7.53
CA ASP A 355 7.75 -31.86 8.20
C ASP A 355 8.49 -30.65 8.77
N ILE A 356 7.76 -29.57 9.03
CA ILE A 356 8.24 -28.35 9.69
C ILE A 356 7.27 -27.95 10.80
N GLU A 357 7.71 -27.14 11.75
CA GLU A 357 6.83 -26.54 12.75
C GLU A 357 7.04 -25.03 12.85
N GLY A 358 6.12 -24.37 13.55
CA GLY A 358 6.18 -22.95 13.87
C GLY A 358 5.11 -22.14 13.16
N LYS A 359 5.26 -20.80 13.22
CA LYS A 359 4.28 -19.86 12.68
C LYS A 359 4.01 -20.07 11.19
N ILE A 360 5.03 -20.47 10.44
CA ILE A 360 4.92 -20.66 9.00
C ILE A 360 4.03 -21.84 8.60
N LYS A 361 4.09 -22.95 9.34
CA LYS A 361 3.20 -24.09 9.12
C LYS A 361 1.74 -23.69 9.30
N ARG A 362 1.45 -22.92 10.36
CA ARG A 362 0.09 -22.39 10.60
C ARG A 362 -0.38 -21.48 9.45
N ILE A 363 0.49 -20.63 8.92
CA ILE A 363 0.19 -19.79 7.75
C ILE A 363 -0.16 -20.68 6.56
N ILE A 364 0.70 -21.65 6.24
CA ILE A 364 0.47 -22.58 5.12
C ILE A 364 -0.86 -23.32 5.28
N GLU A 365 -1.09 -23.95 6.44
CA GLU A 365 -2.31 -24.73 6.70
C GLU A 365 -3.58 -23.89 6.61
N THR A 366 -3.54 -22.63 7.05
CA THR A 366 -4.69 -21.72 6.99
C THR A 366 -5.12 -21.48 5.55
N TYR A 367 -4.17 -21.31 4.63
CA TYR A 367 -4.46 -20.94 3.25
C TYR A 367 -4.46 -22.11 2.26
N VAL A 368 -3.82 -23.23 2.58
CA VAL A 368 -3.85 -24.43 1.72
C VAL A 368 -5.12 -25.24 1.96
N LYS A 369 -5.67 -25.26 3.18
CA LYS A 369 -6.96 -25.95 3.46
C LYS A 369 -8.14 -25.36 2.70
N SER A 370 -8.08 -24.09 2.29
CA SER A 370 -9.12 -23.46 1.47
C SER A 370 -9.11 -23.87 -0.01
N PHE A 371 -8.12 -24.64 -0.48
CA PHE A 371 -8.06 -25.15 -1.87
C PHE A 371 -8.41 -26.64 -2.01
N ASN A 372 -8.57 -27.35 -0.89
CA ASN A 372 -8.94 -28.78 -0.86
C ASN A 372 -10.42 -29.00 -0.44
N LEU A 373 -11.28 -27.98 -0.64
CA LEU A 373 -12.73 -28.06 -0.48
C LEU A 373 -13.42 -27.88 -1.84
#